data_AF-A0A7W1RFG6-F1
#
_entry.id   AF-A0A7W1RFG6-F1
#
_cell.length_a   1.000
_cell.length_b   1.000
_cell.length_c   1.000
_cell.angle_alpha   90.00
_cell.angle_beta   90.00
_cell.angle_gamma   90.00
#
_symmetry.space_group_name_H-M   'P 1'
#
loop_
_entity.id
_entity.type
_entity.pdbx_description
1 polymer ?
#
loop_
_entity_poly.entity_id
_entity_poly.type
_entity_poly.pdbx_seq_one_letter_code
_entity_poly.pdbx_strand_id
1 'polypeptide(L)'
;MFYRNQFYEHAKANKIIFGEYFRPEHIQPGDTILVSTSAQRCKPDYRDLAPSELLVNLNLADALIQEVQEKIPLSTNYSSRTFKAEEVNRKELIRLSLKFQDLEFNGLRKRSILEMVRIFEKIKMGNCSDLALAGLVYALKKNPFQRIEKAIIVDGNHAFLVIGREKESNAADYKTWGKNSVICDPWANKCYPVAKVERELYDFLGCYEDESVNERNYNGIRYPYVRPFNPLKQSLECLFISRKEILSDLSETADQ
;
A
#
# COMPACT_ATOMS: atom_id res chain seq x y z
N MET A 1 23.80 -2.26 5.44
CA MET A 1 23.69 -0.79 5.41
C MET A 1 24.72 -0.21 4.43
N PHE A 2 24.66 -0.60 3.13
CA PHE A 2 25.72 -0.31 2.13
C PHE A 2 25.22 0.24 0.78
N TYR A 3 23.91 0.45 0.56
CA TYR A 3 23.36 0.84 -0.74
C TYR A 3 23.34 2.35 -1.05
N ARG A 4 23.86 3.19 -0.14
CA ARG A 4 23.63 4.65 -0.16
C ARG A 4 24.47 5.43 -1.19
N ASN A 5 25.72 5.04 -1.43
CA ASN A 5 26.64 5.75 -2.35
C ASN A 5 26.63 5.21 -3.77
N GLN A 6 26.36 3.91 -3.95
CA GLN A 6 26.35 3.31 -5.28
C GLN A 6 25.15 3.80 -6.11
N PHE A 7 24.02 4.11 -5.47
CA PHE A 7 22.82 4.54 -6.18
C PHE A 7 22.95 5.96 -6.76
N TYR A 8 23.44 6.95 -5.99
CA TYR A 8 23.61 8.31 -6.52
C TYR A 8 24.61 8.34 -7.67
N GLU A 9 25.73 7.62 -7.54
CA GLU A 9 26.73 7.51 -8.59
C GLU A 9 26.21 6.72 -9.81
N HIS A 10 25.44 5.65 -9.59
CA HIS A 10 24.76 4.92 -10.67
C HIS A 10 23.70 5.79 -11.37
N ALA A 11 23.01 6.64 -10.62
CA ALA A 11 22.01 7.54 -11.16
C ALA A 11 22.59 8.64 -12.02
N LYS A 12 23.69 9.22 -11.55
CA LYS A 12 24.48 10.17 -12.28
C LYS A 12 25.12 9.55 -13.53
N ALA A 13 25.59 8.30 -13.44
CA ALA A 13 26.23 7.60 -14.55
C ALA A 13 25.25 7.25 -15.70
N ASN A 14 23.98 6.96 -15.38
CA ASN A 14 22.99 6.50 -16.36
C ASN A 14 22.01 7.59 -16.84
N LYS A 15 22.30 8.88 -16.59
CA LYS A 15 21.47 10.03 -17.03
C LYS A 15 20.00 9.91 -16.67
N ILE A 16 19.75 9.45 -15.47
CA ILE A 16 18.43 9.27 -14.89
C ILE A 16 17.68 10.62 -14.88
N ILE A 17 16.41 10.63 -15.32
CA ILE A 17 15.52 11.79 -15.26
C ILE A 17 14.46 11.59 -14.17
N PHE A 18 14.26 12.62 -13.38
CA PHE A 18 13.25 12.64 -12.33
C PHE A 18 11.97 13.32 -12.84
N GLY A 19 10.80 12.73 -12.59
CA GLY A 19 9.52 13.32 -12.99
C GLY A 19 9.20 14.63 -12.26
N GLU A 20 8.21 15.38 -12.74
CA GLU A 20 7.86 16.74 -12.25
C GLU A 20 7.58 16.83 -10.73
N TYR A 21 7.24 15.72 -10.07
CA TYR A 21 6.98 15.64 -8.63
C TYR A 21 8.19 15.23 -7.80
N PHE A 22 9.29 14.83 -8.44
CA PHE A 22 10.45 14.28 -7.76
C PHE A 22 11.65 15.18 -7.95
N ARG A 23 12.04 15.90 -6.88
CA ARG A 23 13.22 16.76 -6.89
C ARG A 23 14.36 16.06 -6.16
N PRO A 24 15.56 15.94 -6.75
CA PRO A 24 16.72 15.29 -6.11
C PRO A 24 17.05 15.83 -4.72
N GLU A 25 16.77 17.11 -4.45
CA GLU A 25 16.93 17.75 -3.15
C GLU A 25 15.99 17.21 -2.06
N HIS A 26 14.94 16.48 -2.41
CA HIS A 26 14.03 15.83 -1.46
C HIS A 26 14.55 14.48 -0.94
N ILE A 27 15.62 13.94 -1.53
CA ILE A 27 16.25 12.69 -1.12
C ILE A 27 16.93 12.87 0.24
N GLN A 28 16.49 12.13 1.24
CA GLN A 28 17.04 12.15 2.58
C GLN A 28 17.87 10.88 2.87
N PRO A 29 18.79 10.95 3.85
CA PRO A 29 19.42 9.77 4.42
C PRO A 29 18.39 8.70 4.83
N GLY A 30 18.40 7.54 4.16
CA GLY A 30 17.53 6.40 4.50
C GLY A 30 16.47 6.08 3.44
N ASP A 31 16.23 6.99 2.51
CA ASP A 31 15.34 6.75 1.38
C ASP A 31 15.88 5.62 0.49
N THR A 32 14.97 4.83 -0.08
CA THR A 32 15.33 3.64 -0.86
C THR A 32 14.42 3.48 -2.06
N ILE A 33 14.95 2.92 -3.13
CA ILE A 33 14.12 2.27 -4.14
C ILE A 33 13.67 0.94 -3.57
N LEU A 34 12.37 0.68 -3.54
CA LEU A 34 11.88 -0.66 -3.26
C LEU A 34 12.02 -1.50 -4.51
N VAL A 35 13.09 -2.29 -4.56
CA VAL A 35 13.15 -3.43 -5.46
C VAL A 35 12.33 -4.53 -4.82
N SER A 36 11.31 -5.01 -5.54
CA SER A 36 10.51 -6.12 -5.09
C SER A 36 11.37 -7.36 -4.90
N THR A 37 11.74 -7.67 -3.67
CA THR A 37 12.11 -9.03 -3.34
C THR A 37 10.84 -9.75 -2.91
N SER A 38 10.65 -11.00 -3.35
CA SER A 38 9.65 -11.96 -2.86
C SER A 38 9.83 -12.34 -1.37
N ALA A 39 10.55 -11.52 -0.61
CA ALA A 39 10.83 -11.71 0.79
C ALA A 39 9.52 -11.79 1.59
N GLN A 40 9.57 -12.62 2.63
CA GLN A 40 8.45 -13.01 3.48
C GLN A 40 7.54 -11.83 3.88
N ARG A 41 6.22 -12.03 3.72
CA ARG A 41 5.15 -11.06 4.05
C ARG A 41 5.16 -10.63 5.52
N CYS A 42 5.36 -11.60 6.41
CA CYS A 42 5.54 -11.39 7.84
C CYS A 42 6.87 -12.02 8.23
N LYS A 43 7.70 -11.30 8.98
CA LYS A 43 8.97 -11.86 9.44
C LYS A 43 8.70 -12.91 10.53
N PRO A 44 9.38 -14.07 10.52
CA PRO A 44 9.17 -15.12 11.52
C PRO A 44 9.34 -14.64 12.97
N ASP A 45 10.28 -13.72 13.20
CA ASP A 45 10.57 -13.14 14.52
C ASP A 45 9.41 -12.32 15.11
N TYR A 46 8.39 -11.98 14.32
CA TYR A 46 7.17 -11.33 14.82
C TYR A 46 6.15 -12.33 15.36
N ARG A 47 6.31 -13.62 15.05
CA ARG A 47 5.40 -14.70 15.46
C ARG A 47 5.99 -15.52 16.61
N ASP A 48 7.30 -15.72 16.60
CA ASP A 48 8.03 -16.40 17.65
C ASP A 48 7.86 -15.60 18.95
N LEU A 49 7.02 -16.08 19.88
CA LEU A 49 6.66 -15.44 21.16
C LEU A 49 5.56 -14.36 21.13
N ALA A 50 4.84 -14.19 20.02
CA ALA A 50 3.69 -13.28 20.00
C ALA A 50 2.54 -13.78 20.91
N PRO A 51 1.90 -12.92 21.71
CA PRO A 51 0.68 -13.26 22.42
C PRO A 51 -0.41 -13.79 21.46
N SER A 52 -1.31 -14.63 21.96
CA SER A 52 -2.37 -15.25 21.15
C SER A 52 -3.21 -14.24 20.38
N GLU A 53 -3.58 -13.13 20.99
CA GLU A 53 -4.35 -12.06 20.35
C GLU A 53 -3.56 -11.37 19.22
N LEU A 54 -2.27 -11.10 19.43
CA LEU A 54 -1.39 -10.56 18.38
C LEU A 54 -1.26 -11.53 17.21
N LEU A 55 -1.14 -12.83 17.48
CA LEU A 55 -1.08 -13.88 16.45
C LEU A 55 -2.37 -13.94 15.62
N VAL A 56 -3.54 -13.82 16.25
CA VAL A 56 -4.83 -13.75 15.54
C VAL A 56 -4.85 -12.57 14.58
N ASN A 57 -4.44 -11.38 15.05
CA ASN A 57 -4.41 -10.17 14.22
C ASN A 57 -3.37 -10.28 13.08
N LEU A 58 -2.21 -10.87 13.33
CA LEU A 58 -1.17 -11.11 12.30
C LEU A 58 -1.65 -12.09 11.23
N ASN A 59 -2.30 -13.18 11.61
CA ASN A 59 -2.85 -14.15 10.67
C ASN A 59 -3.98 -13.55 9.83
N LEU A 60 -4.84 -12.73 10.44
CA LEU A 60 -5.87 -12.00 9.72
C LEU A 60 -5.26 -11.01 8.72
N ALA A 61 -4.24 -10.25 9.13
CA ALA A 61 -3.53 -9.34 8.24
C ALA A 61 -2.95 -10.08 7.02
N ASP A 62 -2.28 -11.20 7.25
CA ASP A 62 -1.67 -12.00 6.19
C ASP A 62 -2.71 -12.56 5.20
N ALA A 63 -3.84 -13.06 5.72
CA ALA A 63 -4.95 -13.54 4.90
C ALA A 63 -5.59 -12.42 4.06
N LEU A 64 -5.75 -11.22 4.63
CA LEU A 64 -6.29 -10.06 3.91
C LEU A 64 -5.35 -9.59 2.81
N ILE A 65 -4.04 -9.53 3.09
CA ILE A 65 -3.04 -9.18 2.08
C ILE A 65 -3.10 -10.18 0.93
N GLN A 66 -3.18 -11.48 1.21
CA GLN A 66 -3.28 -12.50 0.18
C GLN A 66 -4.52 -12.32 -0.69
N GLU A 67 -5.68 -12.09 -0.08
CA GLU A 67 -6.93 -11.91 -0.81
C GLU A 67 -6.93 -10.64 -1.66
N VAL A 68 -6.40 -9.53 -1.15
CA VAL A 68 -6.23 -8.30 -1.92
C VAL A 68 -5.29 -8.54 -3.10
N GLN A 69 -4.16 -9.20 -2.88
CA GLN A 69 -3.19 -9.49 -3.95
C GLN A 69 -3.71 -10.49 -4.99
N GLU A 70 -4.55 -11.44 -4.61
CA GLU A 70 -5.21 -12.36 -5.54
C GLU A 70 -6.24 -11.63 -6.43
N LYS A 71 -7.00 -10.71 -5.84
CA LYS A 71 -8.09 -10.00 -6.52
C LYS A 71 -7.65 -8.74 -7.25
N ILE A 72 -6.62 -8.05 -6.76
CA ILE A 72 -6.08 -6.78 -7.24
C ILE A 72 -4.53 -6.86 -7.22
N PRO A 73 -3.93 -7.73 -8.06
CA PRO A 73 -2.49 -7.99 -8.03
C PRO A 73 -1.63 -6.82 -8.49
N LEU A 74 -2.21 -5.85 -9.21
CA LEU A 74 -1.46 -4.76 -9.82
C LEU A 74 -1.53 -3.51 -8.92
N SER A 75 -0.38 -2.99 -8.50
CA SER A 75 -0.34 -1.68 -7.84
C SER A 75 -0.07 -0.58 -8.87
N THR A 76 -0.90 0.46 -8.91
CA THR A 76 -0.69 1.63 -9.78
C THR A 76 0.61 2.38 -9.47
N ASN A 77 1.06 2.34 -8.21
CA ASN A 77 2.28 3.00 -7.77
C ASN A 77 3.53 2.12 -7.99
N TYR A 78 3.37 0.87 -8.47
CA TYR A 78 4.46 -0.02 -8.88
C TYR A 78 4.26 -0.47 -10.34
N SER A 79 4.88 0.19 -11.31
CA SER A 79 4.99 -0.45 -12.63
C SER A 79 6.00 -1.61 -12.66
N SER A 80 6.94 -1.67 -11.68
CA SER A 80 8.07 -2.61 -11.68
C SER A 80 7.91 -3.86 -10.81
N ARG A 81 7.01 -3.89 -9.82
CA ARG A 81 6.67 -5.14 -9.09
C ARG A 81 5.94 -6.14 -9.95
N THR A 82 5.24 -5.61 -10.92
CA THR A 82 4.02 -6.24 -11.34
C THR A 82 4.24 -7.13 -12.56
N PHE A 83 5.41 -7.01 -13.22
CA PHE A 83 5.67 -7.75 -14.44
C PHE A 83 7.13 -8.16 -14.51
N LYS A 84 7.39 -9.47 -14.66
CA LYS A 84 8.46 -9.85 -15.58
C LYS A 84 8.08 -9.27 -16.94
N ALA A 85 9.03 -8.78 -17.73
CA ALA A 85 8.77 -8.17 -19.05
C ALA A 85 7.92 -9.05 -19.99
N GLU A 86 7.76 -10.32 -19.64
CA GLU A 86 7.07 -11.39 -20.35
C GLU A 86 5.58 -11.57 -19.96
N GLU A 87 5.14 -11.10 -18.78
CA GLU A 87 3.90 -11.60 -18.14
C GLU A 87 2.62 -10.78 -18.42
N VAL A 88 2.69 -9.51 -18.84
CA VAL A 88 1.51 -8.73 -19.28
C VAL A 88 1.85 -7.80 -20.45
N ASN A 89 0.98 -7.76 -21.46
CA ASN A 89 1.09 -6.83 -22.58
C ASN A 89 1.04 -5.39 -22.05
N ARG A 90 2.19 -4.73 -22.04
CA ARG A 90 2.40 -3.36 -21.52
C ARG A 90 1.42 -2.32 -22.06
N LYS A 91 0.91 -2.52 -23.29
CA LYS A 91 -0.14 -1.67 -23.88
C LYS A 91 -1.45 -1.75 -23.09
N GLU A 92 -1.81 -2.93 -22.57
CA GLU A 92 -3.01 -3.09 -21.77
C GLU A 92 -2.87 -2.40 -20.42
N LEU A 93 -1.67 -2.35 -19.83
CA LEU A 93 -1.44 -1.64 -18.57
C LEU A 93 -1.53 -0.13 -18.73
N ILE A 94 -0.94 0.42 -19.78
CA ILE A 94 -1.09 1.84 -20.11
C ILE A 94 -2.57 2.14 -20.35
N ARG A 95 -3.28 1.27 -21.09
CA ARG A 95 -4.72 1.41 -21.32
C ARG A 95 -5.53 1.36 -20.02
N LEU A 96 -5.22 0.44 -19.11
CA LEU A 96 -5.87 0.32 -17.81
C LEU A 96 -5.57 1.52 -16.90
N SER A 97 -4.33 2.01 -16.92
CA SER A 97 -3.92 3.19 -16.15
C SER A 97 -4.59 4.47 -16.66
N LEU A 98 -4.70 4.65 -17.99
CA LEU A 98 -5.44 5.77 -18.59
C LEU A 98 -6.93 5.70 -18.23
N LYS A 99 -7.54 4.50 -18.35
CA LYS A 99 -8.93 4.29 -17.90
C LYS A 99 -9.12 4.59 -16.42
N PHE A 100 -8.12 4.30 -15.59
CA PHE A 100 -8.18 4.57 -14.16
C PHE A 100 -8.17 6.07 -13.86
N GLN A 101 -7.29 6.83 -14.53
CA GLN A 101 -7.27 8.29 -14.45
C GLN A 101 -8.59 8.91 -14.91
N ASP A 102 -9.17 8.40 -16.00
CA ASP A 102 -10.49 8.83 -16.49
C ASP A 102 -11.62 8.56 -15.48
N LEU A 103 -11.53 7.44 -14.74
CA LEU A 103 -12.48 7.06 -13.69
C LEU A 103 -12.35 7.98 -12.46
N GLU A 104 -11.13 8.29 -12.04
CA GLU A 104 -10.86 9.25 -10.95
C GLU A 104 -11.40 10.64 -11.27
N PHE A 105 -11.24 11.11 -12.51
CA PHE A 105 -11.62 12.47 -12.91
C PHE A 105 -13.13 12.68 -13.06
N ASN A 106 -13.89 11.66 -13.48
CA ASN A 106 -15.27 11.85 -13.95
C ASN A 106 -16.40 11.33 -13.05
N GLY A 107 -16.16 10.61 -11.94
CA GLY A 107 -17.31 10.09 -11.19
C GLY A 107 -17.12 9.30 -9.89
N LEU A 108 -15.90 9.11 -9.37
CA LEU A 108 -15.73 8.33 -8.13
C LEU A 108 -16.39 8.97 -6.89
N ARG A 109 -16.56 10.30 -6.85
CA ARG A 109 -17.19 11.01 -5.71
C ARG A 109 -18.66 10.65 -5.42
N LYS A 110 -19.35 9.94 -6.32
CA LYS A 110 -20.77 9.54 -6.15
C LYS A 110 -20.99 8.04 -5.99
N ARG A 111 -19.94 7.22 -6.05
CA ARG A 111 -20.05 5.75 -6.02
C ARG A 111 -19.99 5.23 -4.60
N SER A 112 -20.65 4.11 -4.36
CA SER A 112 -20.54 3.41 -3.07
C SER A 112 -19.16 2.78 -2.90
N ILE A 113 -18.77 2.46 -1.66
CA ILE A 113 -17.47 1.85 -1.38
C ILE A 113 -17.33 0.50 -2.09
N LEU A 114 -18.41 -0.27 -2.16
CA LEU A 114 -18.40 -1.57 -2.84
C LEU A 114 -18.26 -1.45 -4.34
N GLU A 115 -18.88 -0.44 -4.96
CA GLU A 115 -18.70 -0.17 -6.38
C GLU A 115 -17.25 0.16 -6.69
N MET A 116 -16.59 0.98 -5.86
CA MET A 116 -15.16 1.27 -5.98
C MET A 116 -14.31 0.00 -5.92
N VAL A 117 -14.52 -0.86 -4.92
CA VAL A 117 -13.78 -2.12 -4.81
C VAL A 117 -14.02 -3.04 -6.01
N ARG A 118 -15.26 -3.16 -6.50
CA ARG A 118 -15.59 -3.94 -7.71
C ARG A 118 -14.86 -3.42 -8.94
N ILE A 119 -14.68 -2.11 -9.06
CA ILE A 119 -13.92 -1.50 -10.15
C ILE A 119 -12.45 -1.93 -10.05
N PHE A 120 -11.84 -1.80 -8.86
CA PHE A 120 -10.45 -2.21 -8.63
C PHE A 120 -10.24 -3.69 -8.95
N GLU A 121 -11.16 -4.56 -8.52
CA GLU A 121 -11.15 -6.00 -8.85
C GLU A 121 -11.27 -6.25 -10.36
N LYS A 122 -12.13 -5.50 -11.06
CA LYS A 122 -12.36 -5.65 -12.50
C LYS A 122 -11.15 -5.21 -13.32
N ILE A 123 -10.51 -4.11 -12.95
CA ILE A 123 -9.29 -3.61 -13.62
C ILE A 123 -8.02 -4.27 -13.10
N LYS A 124 -8.13 -5.09 -12.05
CA LYS A 124 -7.05 -5.78 -11.34
C LYS A 124 -5.99 -4.85 -10.76
N MET A 125 -6.32 -3.59 -10.51
CA MET A 125 -5.34 -2.54 -10.22
C MET A 125 -5.83 -1.51 -9.19
N GLY A 126 -4.92 -1.02 -8.35
CA GLY A 126 -5.19 0.07 -7.37
C GLY A 126 -3.93 0.67 -6.71
N ASN A 127 -4.05 1.88 -6.17
CA ASN A 127 -2.98 2.52 -5.36
C ASN A 127 -3.02 2.02 -3.89
N CYS A 128 -2.13 2.51 -3.02
CA CYS A 128 -2.12 2.09 -1.61
C CYS A 128 -3.46 2.34 -0.88
N SER A 129 -4.13 3.46 -1.17
CA SER A 129 -5.43 3.81 -0.60
C SER A 129 -6.55 2.88 -1.08
N ASP A 130 -6.53 2.47 -2.35
CA ASP A 130 -7.49 1.55 -2.95
C ASP A 130 -7.33 0.13 -2.43
N LEU A 131 -6.08 -0.35 -2.35
CA LEU A 131 -5.77 -1.67 -1.82
C LEU A 131 -6.12 -1.78 -0.32
N ALA A 132 -5.87 -0.73 0.45
CA ALA A 132 -6.33 -0.65 1.84
C ALA A 132 -7.86 -0.66 1.92
N LEU A 133 -8.57 0.08 1.06
CA LEU A 133 -10.03 0.09 1.04
C LEU A 133 -10.62 -1.29 0.69
N ALA A 134 -10.06 -1.97 -0.32
CA ALA A 134 -10.45 -3.33 -0.69
C ALA A 134 -10.23 -4.30 0.49
N GLY A 135 -9.07 -4.23 1.14
CA GLY A 135 -8.77 -5.03 2.33
C GLY A 135 -9.77 -4.78 3.47
N LEU A 136 -10.17 -3.53 3.72
CA LEU A 136 -11.19 -3.21 4.73
C LEU A 136 -12.54 -3.86 4.39
N VAL A 137 -12.98 -3.76 3.13
CA VAL A 137 -14.23 -4.39 2.67
C VAL A 137 -14.19 -5.91 2.83
N TYR A 138 -13.11 -6.56 2.42
CA TYR A 138 -12.98 -8.02 2.56
C TYR A 138 -12.97 -8.44 4.04
N ALA A 139 -12.32 -7.65 4.88
CA ALA A 139 -12.27 -7.94 6.30
C ALA A 139 -13.63 -7.81 6.96
N LEU A 140 -14.39 -6.76 6.65
CA LEU A 140 -15.74 -6.56 7.18
C LEU A 140 -16.74 -7.60 6.66
N LYS A 141 -16.57 -8.12 5.44
CA LYS A 141 -17.35 -9.25 4.91
C LYS A 141 -17.12 -10.52 5.71
N LYS A 142 -15.87 -10.84 6.04
CA LYS A 142 -15.49 -12.11 6.70
C LYS A 142 -15.63 -12.06 8.22
N ASN A 143 -15.25 -10.94 8.82
CA ASN A 143 -15.14 -10.75 10.25
C ASN A 143 -15.75 -9.40 10.63
N PRO A 144 -17.08 -9.22 10.53
CA PRO A 144 -17.72 -7.93 10.76
C PRO A 144 -17.34 -7.37 12.13
N PHE A 145 -17.25 -8.19 13.16
CA PHE A 145 -16.96 -7.75 14.53
C PHE A 145 -15.50 -7.36 14.80
N GLN A 146 -14.56 -7.68 13.92
CA GLN A 146 -13.16 -7.33 14.12
C GLN A 146 -12.97 -5.81 13.97
N ARG A 147 -12.21 -5.19 14.87
CA ARG A 147 -11.82 -3.78 14.74
C ARG A 147 -10.74 -3.65 13.69
N ILE A 148 -11.11 -3.11 12.53
CA ILE A 148 -10.22 -2.87 11.42
C ILE A 148 -10.51 -1.49 10.90
N GLU A 149 -9.47 -0.68 10.78
CA GLU A 149 -9.56 0.71 10.39
C GLU A 149 -8.55 0.97 9.28
N LYS A 150 -8.92 1.85 8.35
CA LYS A 150 -7.96 2.38 7.38
C LYS A 150 -7.17 3.49 8.06
N ALA A 151 -5.86 3.51 7.87
CA ALA A 151 -5.00 4.56 8.39
C ALA A 151 -4.14 5.17 7.28
N ILE A 152 -3.68 6.38 7.53
CA ILE A 152 -2.79 7.13 6.64
C ILE A 152 -1.57 7.65 7.39
N ILE A 153 -0.52 7.98 6.63
CA ILE A 153 0.58 8.81 7.10
C ILE A 153 0.20 10.27 6.86
N VAL A 154 0.02 11.05 7.92
CA VAL A 154 -0.12 12.51 7.86
C VAL A 154 1.27 13.10 7.56
N ASP A 155 1.32 14.11 6.70
CA ASP A 155 2.56 14.62 6.10
C ASP A 155 3.35 13.53 5.34
N GLY A 156 2.61 12.55 4.82
CA GLY A 156 3.07 11.52 3.90
C GLY A 156 2.02 11.20 2.84
N ASN A 157 2.28 10.16 2.06
CA ASN A 157 1.45 9.68 0.98
C ASN A 157 1.43 8.14 0.98
N HIS A 158 0.93 7.58 2.08
CA HIS A 158 0.71 6.14 2.19
C HIS A 158 -0.51 5.82 3.02
N ALA A 159 -1.20 4.74 2.66
CA ALA A 159 -2.40 4.26 3.32
C ALA A 159 -2.33 2.75 3.53
N PHE A 160 -2.81 2.29 4.68
CA PHE A 160 -2.75 0.89 5.10
C PHE A 160 -3.92 0.58 6.06
N LEU A 161 -3.96 -0.62 6.60
CA LEU A 161 -4.95 -1.06 7.57
C LEU A 161 -4.33 -1.26 8.95
N VAL A 162 -5.11 -0.96 9.99
CA VAL A 162 -4.80 -1.24 11.39
C VAL A 162 -5.81 -2.25 11.90
N ILE A 163 -5.34 -3.37 12.41
CA ILE A 163 -6.18 -4.45 12.97
C ILE A 163 -6.01 -4.49 14.47
N GLY A 164 -7.11 -4.56 15.21
CA GLY A 164 -7.11 -4.77 16.65
C GLY A 164 -6.62 -3.55 17.44
N ARG A 165 -6.94 -2.34 16.99
CA ARG A 165 -6.73 -1.12 17.79
C ARG A 165 -7.61 -1.13 19.04
N GLU A 166 -7.03 -0.79 20.19
CA GLU A 166 -7.74 -0.66 21.46
C GLU A 166 -8.80 0.45 21.37
N LYS A 167 -10.01 0.16 21.87
CA LYS A 167 -11.20 1.02 21.67
C LYS A 167 -10.99 2.47 22.13
N GLU A 168 -10.38 2.64 23.29
CA GLU A 168 -10.21 3.94 23.95
C GLU A 168 -8.85 4.59 23.61
N SER A 169 -8.07 3.99 22.70
CA SER A 169 -6.81 4.58 22.24
C SER A 169 -7.03 5.80 21.36
N ASN A 170 -6.01 6.65 21.25
CA ASN A 170 -6.04 7.83 20.41
C ASN A 170 -5.77 7.43 18.94
N ALA A 171 -6.75 7.68 18.06
CA ALA A 171 -6.67 7.38 16.63
C ALA A 171 -5.53 8.11 15.88
N ALA A 172 -5.03 9.22 16.41
CA ALA A 172 -3.93 9.99 15.84
C ALA A 172 -2.56 9.73 16.51
N ASP A 173 -2.49 8.80 17.47
CA ASP A 173 -1.24 8.41 18.14
C ASP A 173 -1.11 6.88 18.19
N TYR A 174 -0.33 6.36 17.24
CA TYR A 174 -0.12 4.93 17.09
C TYR A 174 0.53 4.27 18.31
N LYS A 175 1.21 5.03 19.17
CA LYS A 175 1.82 4.50 20.39
C LYS A 175 0.77 4.07 21.41
N THR A 176 -0.45 4.58 21.28
CA THR A 176 -1.58 4.24 22.15
C THR A 176 -2.46 3.12 21.61
N TRP A 177 -2.27 2.68 20.36
CA TRP A 177 -3.20 1.76 19.68
C TRP A 177 -3.30 0.37 20.32
N GLY A 178 -2.32 -0.02 21.13
CA GLY A 178 -2.31 -1.28 21.86
C GLY A 178 -1.24 -2.25 21.36
N LYS A 179 -0.75 -3.09 22.28
CA LYS A 179 0.38 -4.00 22.01
C LYS A 179 0.04 -5.13 21.03
N ASN A 180 -1.25 -5.45 20.90
CA ASN A 180 -1.74 -6.52 20.03
C ASN A 180 -2.19 -6.00 18.65
N SER A 181 -2.08 -4.68 18.41
CA SER A 181 -2.45 -4.09 17.13
C SER A 181 -1.42 -4.40 16.04
N VAL A 182 -1.92 -4.58 14.81
CA VAL A 182 -1.13 -4.98 13.66
C VAL A 182 -1.34 -4.00 12.51
N ILE A 183 -0.23 -3.62 11.87
CA ILE A 183 -0.24 -2.98 10.56
C ILE A 183 -0.41 -4.07 9.51
N CYS A 184 -1.43 -3.91 8.67
CA CYS A 184 -1.70 -4.71 7.49
C CYS A 184 -1.52 -3.80 6.27
N ASP A 185 -0.47 -4.03 5.49
CA ASP A 185 -0.12 -3.22 4.33
C ASP A 185 -0.19 -4.08 3.06
N PRO A 186 -1.37 -4.16 2.41
CA PRO A 186 -1.54 -4.88 1.15
C PRO A 186 -0.64 -4.33 0.04
N TRP A 187 -0.33 -3.04 0.05
CA TRP A 187 0.50 -2.41 -0.98
C TRP A 187 1.97 -2.83 -0.87
N ALA A 188 2.54 -2.81 0.34
CA ALA A 188 3.89 -3.28 0.58
C ALA A 188 4.01 -4.81 0.57
N ASN A 189 2.87 -5.53 0.61
CA ASN A 189 2.78 -6.96 0.83
C ASN A 189 3.42 -7.34 2.18
N LYS A 190 3.09 -6.58 3.24
CA LYS A 190 3.70 -6.73 4.57
C LYS A 190 2.67 -6.64 5.69
N CYS A 191 2.87 -7.44 6.74
CA CYS A 191 2.20 -7.22 8.02
C CYS A 191 3.16 -7.36 9.20
N TYR A 192 2.93 -6.55 10.25
CA TYR A 192 3.78 -6.50 11.43
C TYR A 192 3.08 -5.82 12.62
N PRO A 193 3.50 -6.08 13.87
CA PRO A 193 2.95 -5.39 15.04
C PRO A 193 3.16 -3.87 14.97
N VAL A 194 2.22 -3.08 15.48
CA VAL A 194 2.33 -1.60 15.52
C VAL A 194 3.62 -1.13 16.23
N ALA A 195 4.10 -1.89 17.21
CA ALA A 195 5.38 -1.63 17.89
C ALA A 195 6.61 -1.65 16.97
N LYS A 196 6.47 -2.10 15.71
CA LYS A 196 7.54 -2.13 14.69
C LYS A 196 7.39 -1.05 13.62
N VAL A 197 6.41 -0.16 13.73
CA VAL A 197 6.06 0.79 12.67
C VAL A 197 7.21 1.72 12.28
N GLU A 198 7.96 2.26 13.25
CA GLU A 198 9.11 3.15 12.98
C GLU A 198 10.24 2.46 12.19
N ARG A 199 10.27 1.13 12.16
CA ARG A 199 11.27 0.34 11.42
C ARG A 199 10.75 -0.17 10.08
N GLU A 200 9.47 -0.53 10.02
CA GLU A 200 8.91 -1.30 8.91
C GLU A 200 8.04 -0.49 7.95
N LEU A 201 7.50 0.65 8.42
CA LEU A 201 6.62 1.49 7.60
C LEU A 201 7.45 2.38 6.68
N TYR A 202 7.01 2.45 5.42
CA TYR A 202 7.57 3.31 4.41
C TYR A 202 6.47 4.21 3.86
N ASP A 203 6.87 5.42 3.52
CA ASP A 203 6.06 6.43 2.86
C ASP A 203 6.44 6.49 1.38
N PHE A 204 5.45 6.61 0.50
CA PHE A 204 5.66 6.70 -0.94
C PHE A 204 5.90 8.16 -1.35
N LEU A 205 7.03 8.41 -1.98
CA LEU A 205 7.42 9.76 -2.40
C LEU A 205 7.21 10.00 -3.89
N GLY A 206 7.19 8.96 -4.70
CA GLY A 206 7.00 9.06 -6.13
C GLY A 206 7.57 7.89 -6.90
N CYS A 207 7.68 8.06 -8.21
CA CYS A 207 8.33 7.10 -9.09
C CYS A 207 9.52 7.76 -9.78
N TYR A 208 10.61 7.03 -9.85
CA TYR A 208 11.76 7.30 -10.68
C TYR A 208 11.53 6.60 -12.04
N GLU A 209 12.00 7.15 -13.17
CA GLU A 209 11.90 6.52 -14.51
C GLU A 209 13.29 6.30 -15.11
N ASP A 210 13.62 5.05 -15.47
CA ASP A 210 14.89 4.71 -16.13
C ASP A 210 14.79 4.87 -17.64
N GLU A 211 15.34 5.96 -18.16
CA GLU A 211 15.43 6.23 -19.59
C GLU A 211 16.60 5.50 -20.28
N SER A 212 17.54 4.88 -19.56
CA SER A 212 18.61 4.09 -20.20
C SER A 212 18.09 2.82 -20.89
N VAL A 213 16.88 2.40 -20.54
CA VAL A 213 16.20 1.21 -21.11
C VAL A 213 15.41 1.56 -22.40
N ASN A 214 15.46 2.81 -22.87
CA ASN A 214 14.61 3.32 -23.97
C ASN A 214 15.03 2.88 -25.40
N GLU A 215 16.04 2.04 -25.58
CA GLU A 215 16.67 1.95 -26.90
C GLU A 215 15.77 1.44 -28.05
N ARG A 216 14.62 0.78 -27.81
CA ARG A 216 13.67 0.43 -28.88
C ARG A 216 12.22 0.31 -28.38
N ASN A 217 11.44 1.40 -28.39
CA ASN A 217 9.96 1.40 -28.20
C ASN A 217 9.41 0.99 -26.82
N TYR A 218 10.21 1.03 -25.76
CA TYR A 218 9.76 0.73 -24.41
C TYR A 218 9.90 1.97 -23.53
N ASN A 219 8.78 2.60 -23.15
CA ASN A 219 8.75 3.64 -22.09
C ASN A 219 9.64 3.21 -20.90
N GLY A 220 10.22 4.11 -20.13
CA GLY A 220 11.20 3.72 -19.10
C GLY A 220 10.65 2.74 -18.06
N ILE A 221 11.52 1.96 -17.42
CA ILE A 221 11.12 1.17 -16.24
C ILE A 221 10.93 2.17 -15.10
N ARG A 222 9.76 2.20 -14.46
CA ARG A 222 9.55 3.05 -13.27
C ARG A 222 9.74 2.29 -11.97
N TYR A 223 10.49 2.91 -11.06
CA TYR A 223 10.80 2.36 -9.76
C TYR A 223 10.18 3.24 -8.67
N PRO A 224 9.42 2.69 -7.73
CA PRO A 224 8.89 3.47 -6.63
C PRO A 224 10.02 3.93 -5.73
N TYR A 225 9.96 5.20 -5.39
CA TYR A 225 10.84 5.83 -4.45
C TYR A 225 10.09 6.00 -3.13
N VAL A 226 10.66 5.47 -2.07
CA VAL A 226 10.06 5.51 -0.74
C VAL A 226 11.05 6.04 0.29
N ARG A 227 10.51 6.55 1.39
CA ARG A 227 11.27 6.89 2.58
C ARG A 227 10.78 6.11 3.79
N PRO A 228 11.63 5.79 4.76
CA PRO A 228 11.17 5.28 6.05
C PRO A 228 10.24 6.28 6.73
N PHE A 229 9.24 5.78 7.45
CA PHE A 229 8.40 6.62 8.31
C PHE A 229 9.24 7.36 9.35
N ASN A 230 9.03 8.66 9.47
CA ASN A 230 9.74 9.51 10.43
C ASN A 230 8.78 10.08 11.47
N PRO A 231 8.73 9.55 12.71
CA PRO A 231 7.80 10.00 13.75
C PRO A 231 8.07 11.44 14.25
N LEU A 232 9.19 12.07 13.86
CA LEU A 232 9.47 13.48 14.15
C LEU A 232 8.89 14.43 13.10
N LYS A 233 8.55 13.93 11.92
CA LYS A 233 8.06 14.73 10.77
C LYS A 233 6.68 14.30 10.28
N GLN A 234 6.22 13.14 10.71
CA GLN A 234 5.02 12.48 10.22
C GLN A 234 4.27 11.89 11.41
N SER A 235 2.95 11.83 11.31
CA SER A 235 2.09 11.12 12.27
C SER A 235 1.21 10.11 11.53
N LEU A 236 0.57 9.23 12.28
CA LEU A 236 -0.34 8.22 11.73
C LEU A 236 -1.75 8.50 12.24
N GLU A 237 -2.72 8.43 11.36
CA GLU A 237 -4.12 8.69 11.70
C GLU A 237 -5.02 7.58 11.16
N CYS A 238 -5.82 6.97 12.04
CA CYS A 238 -6.92 6.11 11.64
C CYS A 238 -8.09 6.94 11.12
N LEU A 239 -8.48 6.69 9.89
CA LEU A 239 -9.64 7.28 9.25
C LEU A 239 -10.91 6.56 9.71
N PHE A 240 -11.89 7.36 10.16
CA PHE A 240 -13.22 6.83 10.46
C PHE A 240 -14.00 6.61 9.16
N ILE A 241 -14.06 5.36 8.71
CA ILE A 241 -14.97 4.95 7.64
C ILE A 241 -16.18 4.29 8.30
N SER A 242 -17.37 4.80 7.99
CA SER A 242 -18.61 4.30 8.59
C SER A 242 -18.80 2.83 8.29
N ARG A 243 -18.59 1.99 9.29
CA ARG A 243 -18.86 0.55 9.18
C ARG A 243 -20.32 0.29 8.82
N LYS A 244 -21.25 1.12 9.31
CA LYS A 244 -22.67 1.02 8.98
C LYS A 244 -22.90 1.21 7.48
N GLU A 245 -22.20 2.16 6.86
CA GLU A 245 -22.28 2.44 5.42
C GLU A 245 -21.75 1.27 4.58
N ILE A 246 -20.56 0.74 4.94
CA ILE A 246 -20.03 -0.44 4.24
C ILE A 246 -20.96 -1.65 4.42
N LEU A 247 -21.48 -1.88 5.63
CA LEU A 247 -22.36 -3.02 5.90
C LEU A 247 -23.73 -2.87 5.24
N SER A 248 -24.29 -1.66 5.13
CA SER A 248 -25.56 -1.44 4.41
C SER A 248 -25.40 -1.77 2.94
N ASP A 249 -24.31 -1.29 2.32
CA ASP A 249 -24.01 -1.61 0.93
C ASP A 249 -23.86 -3.12 0.73
N LEU A 250 -23.29 -3.82 1.72
CA LEU A 250 -23.09 -5.27 1.65
C LEU A 250 -24.41 -6.04 1.71
N SER A 251 -25.34 -5.64 2.59
CA SER A 251 -26.65 -6.27 2.68
C SER A 251 -27.49 -6.09 1.41
N GLU A 252 -27.47 -4.91 0.80
CA GLU A 252 -28.25 -4.63 -0.43
C GLU A 252 -27.81 -5.51 -1.62
N THR A 253 -26.54 -5.94 -1.62
CA THR A 253 -25.99 -6.80 -2.69
C THR A 253 -26.20 -8.29 -2.46
N ALA A 254 -26.64 -8.72 -1.28
CA ALA A 254 -26.95 -10.12 -1.00
C ALA A 254 -28.36 -10.51 -1.50
N ASP A 255 -29.22 -9.52 -1.72
CA ASP A 255 -30.61 -9.68 -2.17
C ASP A 255 -30.79 -9.56 -3.71
N GLN A 256 -29.69 -9.47 -4.48
CA GLN A 256 -29.67 -9.41 -5.94
C GLN A 256 -28.96 -10.64 -6.55
#